data_AF-A0A7Y2YEU7-F1
#
_entry.id   AF-A0A7Y2YEU7-F1
#
_cell.length_a   1.000
_cell.length_b   1.000
_cell.length_c   1.000
_cell.angle_alpha   90.00
_cell.angle_beta   90.00
_cell.angle_gamma   90.00
#
_symmetry.space_group_name_H-M   'P 1'
#
loop_
_entity.id
_entity.type
_entity.pdbx_description
1 polymer ?
#
loop_
_entity_poly.entity_id
_entity_poly.type
_entity_poly.pdbx_seq_one_letter_code
_entity_poly.pdbx_strand_id
1 'polypeptide(L)'
;MKVHRSTLNVFLISLIACMLSACSSLKNRKIEKDLSEKLALSGFEDHFTGLFIYEPETKDTLFSVNKHKYFTPASNTKIFTLYTALKILGDSIPSLRFKISSDTVYFQGTGHPGSLHPRLKDSSIVSFLQNFEKLIYIPAAFSEGRFGPGWAWEDYESAFSPERSSLPLYGNVLTIYRSKNLTVIPEYFRDSISEAELSGKRLEYKNIFYVAATDRDSLKIPFKSGDKLTVDLLERAIGKQVIKREVFPEGESNLLYGETHSDSLYKLLMEDSDNFVAEQLLLASSAALTDTISSSLVREFVLDTYLADLKDHPRWVDGSGLSRYNLFTPASMVFVLEKLYKEFGKERILSIFPEGGKEGTLEDWYGSPDKPYLYAKSGTLGNTYCLSGYLMTKSGKILLFSFMNNHFMESSSQIKPKIEKLLEVIRDSY
;
A
#
# COMPACT_ATOMS: atom_id res chain seq x y z
N MET A 1 32.78 21.01 -59.34
CA MET A 1 32.11 22.06 -58.53
C MET A 1 30.82 21.56 -57.84
N LYS A 2 30.77 20.32 -57.31
CA LYS A 2 29.57 19.73 -56.65
C LYS A 2 29.82 19.15 -55.25
N VAL A 3 31.07 19.04 -54.80
CA VAL A 3 31.43 18.40 -53.52
C VAL A 3 31.41 19.37 -52.32
N HIS A 4 31.48 20.69 -52.56
CA HIS A 4 31.51 21.68 -51.47
C HIS A 4 30.14 22.05 -50.88
N ARG A 5 29.03 21.76 -51.57
CA ARG A 5 27.68 22.08 -51.08
C ARG A 5 27.14 21.05 -50.07
N SER A 6 27.54 19.78 -50.14
CA SER A 6 27.01 18.76 -49.22
C SER A 6 27.66 18.86 -47.83
N THR A 7 28.95 19.15 -47.74
CA THR A 7 29.67 19.32 -46.46
C THR A 7 29.19 20.54 -45.69
N LEU A 8 28.86 21.64 -46.38
CA LEU A 8 28.33 22.86 -45.75
C LEU A 8 26.92 22.63 -45.18
N ASN A 9 26.08 21.86 -45.87
CA ASN A 9 24.73 21.54 -45.38
C ASN A 9 24.76 20.60 -44.17
N VAL A 10 25.68 19.62 -44.13
CA VAL A 10 25.84 18.74 -42.95
C VAL A 10 26.35 19.53 -41.73
N PHE A 11 27.29 20.46 -41.94
CA PHE A 11 27.76 21.34 -40.87
C PHE A 11 26.65 22.26 -40.33
N LEU A 12 25.82 22.83 -41.22
CA LEU A 12 24.72 23.70 -40.84
C LEU A 12 23.63 22.94 -40.06
N ILE A 13 23.30 21.71 -40.47
CA ILE A 13 22.35 20.84 -39.76
C ILE A 13 22.89 20.44 -38.38
N SER A 14 24.19 20.13 -38.27
CA SER A 14 24.83 19.84 -36.98
C SER A 14 24.85 21.07 -36.07
N LEU A 15 25.07 22.27 -36.61
CA LEU A 15 25.07 23.52 -35.84
C LEU A 15 23.67 23.86 -35.32
N ILE A 16 22.64 23.66 -36.15
CA ILE A 16 21.24 23.84 -35.76
C ILE A 16 20.83 22.82 -34.70
N ALA A 17 21.23 21.55 -34.84
CA ALA A 17 21.00 20.52 -33.83
C ALA A 17 21.67 20.88 -32.49
N CYS A 18 22.93 21.32 -32.51
CA CYS A 18 23.64 21.78 -31.32
C CYS A 18 22.98 23.00 -30.66
N MET A 19 22.50 23.98 -31.46
CA MET A 19 21.79 25.16 -30.93
C MET A 19 20.41 24.82 -30.35
N LEU A 20 19.69 23.87 -30.93
CA LEU A 20 18.41 23.39 -30.39
C LEU A 20 18.61 22.66 -29.04
N SER A 21 19.66 21.84 -28.90
CA SER A 21 20.03 21.22 -27.62
C SER A 21 20.60 22.21 -26.59
N ALA A 22 21.25 23.29 -27.03
CA ALA A 22 21.71 24.34 -26.12
C ALA A 22 20.54 25.14 -25.53
N CYS A 23 19.51 25.44 -26.34
CA CYS A 23 18.30 26.14 -25.91
C CYS A 23 17.48 25.35 -24.87
N SER A 24 17.37 24.02 -25.00
CA SER A 24 16.72 23.19 -23.98
C SER A 24 17.52 23.16 -22.66
N SER A 25 18.85 23.07 -22.72
CA SER A 25 19.70 23.12 -21.52
C SER A 25 19.61 24.46 -20.77
N LEU A 26 19.45 25.57 -21.50
CA LEU A 26 19.32 26.91 -20.92
C LEU A 26 17.95 27.12 -20.28
N LYS A 27 16.89 26.57 -20.89
CA LYS A 27 15.53 26.57 -20.31
C LYS A 27 15.49 25.73 -19.04
N ASN A 28 16.10 24.54 -19.05
CA ASN A 28 16.18 23.65 -17.88
C ASN A 28 17.01 24.26 -16.75
N ARG A 29 18.18 24.86 -17.03
CA ARG A 29 18.96 25.57 -15.99
C ARG A 29 18.24 26.78 -15.41
N LYS A 30 17.44 27.49 -16.21
CA LYS A 30 16.64 28.62 -15.73
C LYS A 30 15.47 28.14 -14.86
N ILE A 31 14.79 27.06 -15.26
CA ILE A 31 13.75 26.40 -14.45
C ILE A 31 14.35 25.84 -13.17
N GLU A 32 15.47 25.14 -13.22
CA GLU A 32 16.18 24.59 -12.06
C GLU A 32 16.63 25.70 -11.12
N LYS A 33 17.19 26.81 -11.62
CA LYS A 33 17.57 27.97 -10.80
C LYS A 33 16.36 28.68 -10.19
N ASP A 34 15.31 28.92 -10.97
CA ASP A 34 14.08 29.59 -10.52
C ASP A 34 13.30 28.69 -9.55
N LEU A 35 13.27 27.37 -9.75
CA LEU A 35 12.80 26.39 -8.78
C LEU A 35 13.73 26.32 -7.58
N SER A 36 15.05 26.36 -7.71
CA SER A 36 15.96 26.31 -6.55
C SER A 36 15.82 27.55 -5.67
N GLU A 37 15.60 28.72 -6.27
CA GLU A 37 15.33 29.97 -5.57
C GLU A 37 13.91 30.02 -4.98
N LYS A 38 12.89 29.46 -5.67
CA LYS A 38 11.48 29.41 -5.18
C LYS A 38 11.16 28.23 -4.26
N LEU A 39 11.87 27.12 -4.41
CA LEU A 39 11.76 25.86 -3.68
C LEU A 39 12.93 25.67 -2.70
N ALA A 40 13.69 26.74 -2.39
CA ALA A 40 14.46 26.76 -1.16
C ALA A 40 13.49 26.28 -0.09
N LEU A 41 13.73 25.09 0.47
CA LEU A 41 12.82 24.27 1.27
C LEU A 41 12.47 25.01 2.58
N SER A 42 11.85 26.16 2.43
CA SER A 42 11.69 27.19 3.42
C SER A 42 10.61 26.73 4.38
N GLY A 43 10.95 26.67 5.65
CA GLY A 43 10.18 25.96 6.67
C GLY A 43 10.49 24.46 6.81
N PHE A 44 11.59 23.97 6.23
CA PHE A 44 12.14 22.62 6.43
C PHE A 44 13.65 22.61 6.77
N GLU A 45 14.24 23.77 7.08
CA GLU A 45 15.68 23.96 7.25
C GLU A 45 16.26 23.08 8.37
N ASP A 46 15.48 22.86 9.43
CA ASP A 46 15.86 22.03 10.58
C ASP A 46 15.41 20.56 10.44
N HIS A 47 14.84 20.18 9.30
CA HIS A 47 14.33 18.84 9.06
C HIS A 47 15.26 18.02 8.17
N PHE A 48 15.19 16.68 8.30
CA PHE A 48 15.80 15.82 7.31
C PHE A 48 14.81 15.62 6.16
N THR A 49 15.00 16.38 5.08
CA THR A 49 14.10 16.40 3.92
C THR A 49 14.78 15.89 2.65
N GLY A 50 14.06 15.07 1.89
CA GLY A 50 14.39 14.65 0.54
C GLY A 50 13.25 14.96 -0.42
N LEU A 51 13.60 15.43 -1.61
CA LEU A 51 12.66 15.69 -2.69
C LEU A 51 13.28 15.25 -4.02
N PHE A 52 12.53 14.52 -4.83
CA PHE A 52 12.90 14.22 -6.20
C PHE A 52 11.70 14.42 -7.11
N ILE A 53 11.88 15.16 -8.20
CA ILE A 53 10.86 15.44 -9.22
C ILE A 53 11.42 15.10 -10.59
N TYR A 54 10.66 14.29 -11.32
CA TYR A 54 11.09 13.65 -12.56
C TYR A 54 9.98 13.69 -13.60
N GLU A 55 10.33 14.05 -14.84
CA GLU A 55 9.42 13.92 -15.99
C GLU A 55 9.72 12.61 -16.73
N PRO A 56 8.79 11.63 -16.74
CA PRO A 56 9.08 10.29 -17.27
C PRO A 56 9.19 10.22 -18.80
N GLU A 57 8.55 11.13 -19.53
CA GLU A 57 8.55 11.11 -21.00
C GLU A 57 9.88 11.60 -21.59
N THR A 58 10.42 12.68 -21.03
CA THR A 58 11.71 13.27 -21.46
C THR A 58 12.89 12.69 -20.68
N LYS A 59 12.62 11.95 -19.61
CA LYS A 59 13.59 11.45 -18.63
C LYS A 59 14.38 12.56 -17.93
N ASP A 60 13.74 13.71 -17.76
CA ASP A 60 14.38 14.90 -17.19
C ASP A 60 14.22 14.96 -15.67
N THR A 61 15.29 15.36 -14.98
CA THR A 61 15.25 15.65 -13.54
C THR A 61 15.00 17.13 -13.38
N LEU A 62 13.80 17.49 -12.91
CA LEU A 62 13.40 18.88 -12.73
C LEU A 62 13.98 19.46 -11.43
N PHE A 63 14.04 18.64 -10.39
CA PHE A 63 14.56 19.04 -9.09
C PHE A 63 14.99 17.83 -8.27
N SER A 64 16.07 17.98 -7.49
CA SER A 64 16.43 16.97 -6.50
C SER A 64 17.20 17.52 -5.31
N VAL A 65 16.81 17.08 -4.11
CA VAL A 65 17.52 17.27 -2.83
C VAL A 65 17.51 15.93 -2.10
N ASN A 66 18.67 15.48 -1.62
CA ASN A 66 18.82 14.23 -0.86
C ASN A 66 18.16 12.99 -1.51
N LYS A 67 18.03 12.95 -2.85
CA LYS A 67 17.26 11.89 -3.54
C LYS A 67 17.80 10.46 -3.34
N HIS A 68 19.07 10.33 -2.96
CA HIS A 68 19.75 9.05 -2.69
C HIS A 68 19.96 8.79 -1.18
N LYS A 69 19.41 9.64 -0.31
CA LYS A 69 19.46 9.40 1.14
C LYS A 69 18.28 8.55 1.57
N TYR A 70 18.50 7.71 2.58
CA TYR A 70 17.49 6.81 3.11
C TYR A 70 16.64 7.50 4.19
N PHE A 71 15.33 7.32 4.09
CA PHE A 71 14.32 7.84 5.00
C PHE A 71 13.42 6.70 5.47
N THR A 72 12.82 6.87 6.65
CA THR A 72 11.66 6.07 7.05
C THR A 72 10.47 6.50 6.17
N PRO A 73 9.90 5.60 5.34
CA PRO A 73 8.91 5.96 4.33
C PRO A 73 7.48 6.09 4.86
N ALA A 74 7.21 5.58 6.06
CA ALA A 74 5.85 5.32 6.53
C ALA A 74 5.03 4.57 5.45
N SER A 75 3.75 4.91 5.28
CA SER A 75 2.85 4.26 4.31
C SER A 75 3.21 4.44 2.83
N ASN A 76 4.24 5.20 2.46
CA ASN A 76 4.75 5.16 1.07
C ASN A 76 5.34 3.79 0.72
N THR A 77 5.68 2.96 1.71
CA THR A 77 6.01 1.53 1.53
C THR A 77 4.94 0.78 0.72
N LYS A 78 3.67 1.18 0.85
CA LYS A 78 2.56 0.57 0.11
C LYS A 78 2.66 0.73 -1.40
N ILE A 79 3.46 1.67 -1.91
CA ILE A 79 3.76 1.79 -3.35
C ILE A 79 4.50 0.54 -3.85
N PHE A 80 5.45 0.02 -3.07
CA PHE A 80 6.18 -1.21 -3.40
C PHE A 80 5.29 -2.45 -3.24
N THR A 81 4.44 -2.47 -2.22
CA THR A 81 3.43 -3.52 -2.02
C THR A 81 2.42 -3.55 -3.16
N LEU A 82 1.94 -2.38 -3.61
CA LEU A 82 1.06 -2.26 -4.76
C LEU A 82 1.73 -2.79 -6.04
N TYR A 83 2.97 -2.38 -6.30
CA TYR A 83 3.72 -2.89 -7.44
C TYR A 83 3.86 -4.42 -7.39
N THR A 84 4.22 -4.95 -6.23
CA THR A 84 4.33 -6.40 -5.99
C THR A 84 3.03 -7.13 -6.30
N ALA A 85 1.93 -6.64 -5.74
CA ALA A 85 0.61 -7.25 -5.94
C ALA A 85 0.19 -7.18 -7.41
N LEU A 86 0.33 -6.03 -8.08
CA LEU A 86 -0.01 -5.89 -9.50
C LEU A 86 0.88 -6.76 -10.43
N LYS A 87 2.14 -7.01 -10.05
CA LYS A 87 3.05 -7.86 -10.84
C LYS A 87 2.76 -9.35 -10.73
N ILE A 88 2.29 -9.80 -9.57
CA ILE A 88 2.16 -11.22 -9.23
C ILE A 88 0.70 -11.68 -9.28
N LEU A 89 -0.22 -10.85 -8.79
CA LEU A 89 -1.63 -11.18 -8.64
C LEU A 89 -2.41 -10.68 -9.86
N GLY A 90 -3.36 -11.50 -10.31
CA GLY A 90 -4.25 -11.13 -11.41
C GLY A 90 -5.41 -10.23 -10.96
N ASP A 91 -6.49 -10.25 -11.74
CA ASP A 91 -7.70 -9.49 -11.45
C ASP A 91 -8.51 -10.07 -10.26
N SER A 92 -8.12 -11.25 -9.79
CA SER A 92 -8.64 -11.90 -8.58
C SER A 92 -7.49 -12.44 -7.73
N ILE A 93 -7.64 -12.36 -6.40
CA ILE A 93 -6.61 -12.77 -5.45
C ILE A 93 -6.86 -14.21 -4.99
N PRO A 94 -5.85 -15.12 -4.98
CA PRO A 94 -6.01 -16.46 -4.43
C PRO A 94 -6.48 -16.39 -2.98
N SER A 95 -7.56 -17.08 -2.63
CA SER A 95 -8.20 -17.09 -1.31
C SER A 95 -7.97 -18.37 -0.52
N LEU A 96 -7.93 -19.52 -1.19
CA LEU A 96 -7.58 -20.81 -0.61
C LEU A 96 -6.65 -21.59 -1.54
N ARG A 97 -5.77 -22.38 -0.93
CA ARG A 97 -5.19 -23.56 -1.56
C ARG A 97 -6.01 -24.76 -1.14
N PHE A 98 -6.42 -25.61 -2.07
CA PHE A 98 -7.29 -26.73 -1.75
C PHE A 98 -7.03 -28.00 -2.56
N LYS A 99 -7.49 -29.13 -2.02
CA LYS A 99 -7.54 -30.42 -2.68
C LYS A 99 -8.85 -31.12 -2.35
N ILE A 100 -9.46 -31.72 -3.37
CA ILE A 100 -10.73 -32.44 -3.25
C ILE A 100 -10.45 -33.93 -3.32
N SER A 101 -11.08 -34.68 -2.42
CA SER A 101 -11.15 -36.13 -2.44
C SER A 101 -12.59 -36.55 -2.19
N SER A 102 -13.31 -36.90 -3.25
CA SER A 102 -14.74 -37.21 -3.20
C SER A 102 -15.58 -36.07 -2.61
N ASP A 103 -16.20 -36.29 -1.44
CA ASP A 103 -17.06 -35.36 -0.69
C ASP A 103 -16.28 -34.46 0.29
N THR A 104 -14.95 -34.62 0.33
CA THR A 104 -14.05 -33.97 1.29
C THR A 104 -13.18 -32.93 0.60
N VAL A 105 -13.11 -31.74 1.19
CA VAL A 105 -12.17 -30.69 0.78
C VAL A 105 -11.15 -30.44 1.88
N TYR A 106 -9.88 -30.50 1.51
CA TYR A 106 -8.74 -30.09 2.33
C TYR A 106 -8.32 -28.69 1.88
N PHE A 107 -8.19 -27.73 2.79
CA PHE A 107 -7.89 -26.35 2.41
C PHE A 107 -6.98 -25.63 3.41
N GLN A 108 -6.22 -24.67 2.89
CA GLN A 108 -5.38 -23.73 3.63
C GLN A 108 -5.68 -22.32 3.13
N GLY A 109 -5.63 -21.34 4.02
CA GLY A 109 -5.70 -19.94 3.60
C GLY A 109 -4.42 -19.48 2.93
N THR A 110 -4.53 -18.47 2.08
CA THR A 110 -3.44 -17.87 1.29
C THR A 110 -3.01 -16.48 1.78
N GLY A 111 -3.70 -15.92 2.77
CA GLY A 111 -3.57 -14.53 3.20
C GLY A 111 -4.56 -13.57 2.53
N HIS A 112 -5.57 -14.04 1.78
CA HIS A 112 -6.54 -13.15 1.11
C HIS A 112 -7.31 -12.26 2.10
N PRO A 113 -7.17 -10.92 2.05
CA PRO A 113 -7.77 -10.03 3.03
C PRO A 113 -9.28 -9.77 2.82
N GLY A 114 -9.85 -10.23 1.70
CA GLY A 114 -11.22 -9.90 1.32
C GLY A 114 -12.31 -10.68 2.07
N SER A 115 -11.98 -11.89 2.55
CA SER A 115 -12.96 -12.84 3.06
C SER A 115 -13.79 -12.30 4.23
N LEU A 116 -15.11 -12.22 4.00
CA LEU A 116 -16.10 -11.68 4.94
C LEU A 116 -15.81 -10.24 5.39
N HIS A 117 -14.95 -9.52 4.68
CA HIS A 117 -14.60 -8.15 5.03
C HIS A 117 -15.84 -7.25 4.92
N PRO A 118 -16.22 -6.45 5.95
CA PRO A 118 -17.48 -5.71 5.97
C PRO A 118 -17.73 -4.81 4.76
N ARG A 119 -16.65 -4.28 4.17
CA ARG A 119 -16.73 -3.42 2.97
C ARG A 119 -16.70 -4.18 1.64
N LEU A 120 -15.95 -5.27 1.57
CA LEU A 120 -15.73 -6.00 0.30
C LEU A 120 -16.77 -7.11 0.10
N LYS A 121 -17.28 -7.65 1.22
CA LYS A 121 -18.34 -8.66 1.28
C LYS A 121 -18.01 -9.93 0.49
N ASP A 122 -16.72 -10.26 0.38
CA ASP A 122 -16.26 -11.46 -0.31
C ASP A 122 -16.71 -12.71 0.44
N SER A 123 -17.58 -13.49 -0.19
CA SER A 123 -18.17 -14.72 0.34
C SER A 123 -17.68 -15.98 -0.39
N SER A 124 -16.74 -15.83 -1.34
CA SER A 124 -16.24 -16.91 -2.21
C SER A 124 -15.82 -18.17 -1.45
N ILE A 125 -15.10 -18.02 -0.33
CA ILE A 125 -14.67 -19.12 0.53
C ILE A 125 -15.89 -19.86 1.11
N VAL A 126 -16.88 -19.13 1.62
CA VAL A 126 -18.08 -19.72 2.21
C VAL A 126 -18.86 -20.47 1.14
N SER A 127 -19.14 -19.82 0.01
CA SER A 127 -19.89 -20.41 -1.10
C SER A 127 -19.19 -21.65 -1.67
N PHE A 128 -17.86 -21.63 -1.77
CA PHE A 128 -17.08 -22.78 -2.22
C PHE A 128 -17.17 -23.96 -1.25
N LEU A 129 -16.88 -23.72 0.05
CA LEU A 129 -16.83 -24.77 1.06
C LEU A 129 -18.21 -25.39 1.34
N GLN A 130 -19.31 -24.65 1.14
CA GLN A 130 -20.66 -25.18 1.28
C GLN A 130 -21.00 -26.35 0.34
N ASN A 131 -20.25 -26.52 -0.76
CA ASN A 131 -20.47 -27.61 -1.73
C ASN A 131 -19.95 -28.97 -1.25
N PHE A 132 -19.21 -29.03 -0.15
CA PHE A 132 -18.61 -30.26 0.36
C PHE A 132 -19.27 -30.72 1.66
N GLU A 133 -19.27 -32.04 1.89
CA GLU A 133 -19.79 -32.63 3.13
C GLU A 133 -18.77 -32.48 4.26
N LYS A 134 -17.49 -32.76 3.96
CA LYS A 134 -16.40 -32.74 4.95
C LYS A 134 -15.42 -31.63 4.65
N LEU A 135 -15.21 -30.76 5.62
CA LEU A 135 -14.33 -29.59 5.52
C LEU A 135 -13.11 -29.81 6.42
N ILE A 136 -11.92 -29.93 5.82
CA ILE A 136 -10.67 -30.14 6.53
C ILE A 136 -9.79 -28.89 6.41
N TYR A 137 -9.74 -28.08 7.47
CA TYR A 137 -8.84 -26.93 7.55
C TYR A 137 -7.45 -27.38 8.00
N ILE A 138 -6.43 -26.99 7.23
CA ILE A 138 -5.03 -27.14 7.60
C ILE A 138 -4.43 -25.74 7.70
N PRO A 139 -3.87 -25.33 8.86
CA PRO A 139 -3.15 -24.07 8.95
C PRO A 139 -2.01 -24.02 7.93
N ALA A 140 -1.84 -22.88 7.28
CA ALA A 140 -0.67 -22.69 6.44
C ALA A 140 0.57 -22.50 7.32
N ALA A 141 1.72 -22.96 6.84
CA ALA A 141 2.99 -22.66 7.48
C ALA A 141 3.21 -21.14 7.43
N PHE A 142 3.22 -20.50 8.60
CA PHE A 142 3.37 -19.05 8.76
C PHE A 142 4.46 -18.77 9.80
N SER A 143 5.66 -18.48 9.34
CA SER A 143 6.84 -18.29 10.20
C SER A 143 7.00 -16.86 10.74
N GLU A 144 6.24 -15.90 10.23
CA GLU A 144 6.55 -14.48 10.40
C GLU A 144 5.88 -13.80 11.60
N GLY A 145 5.14 -14.52 12.44
CA GLY A 145 4.54 -13.99 13.66
C GLY A 145 3.39 -12.99 13.42
N ARG A 146 2.61 -12.71 14.48
CA ARG A 146 1.36 -11.94 14.39
C ARG A 146 1.51 -10.49 13.93
N PHE A 147 2.66 -9.86 14.16
CA PHE A 147 2.96 -8.47 13.78
C PHE A 147 4.25 -8.40 12.96
N GLY A 148 4.36 -7.36 12.13
CA GLY A 148 5.56 -7.10 11.35
C GLY A 148 6.77 -6.72 12.22
N PRO A 149 8.02 -6.92 11.72
CA PRO A 149 9.22 -6.50 12.43
C PRO A 149 9.19 -5.01 12.75
N GLY A 150 9.46 -4.62 14.00
CA GLY A 150 9.53 -3.20 14.40
C GLY A 150 8.18 -2.50 14.56
N TRP A 151 7.07 -3.24 14.54
CA TRP A 151 5.77 -2.74 14.99
C TRP A 151 5.81 -2.53 16.51
N ALA A 152 5.17 -1.47 16.99
CA ALA A 152 5.11 -1.18 18.42
C ALA A 152 4.16 -2.15 19.12
N TRP A 153 4.54 -2.66 20.30
CA TRP A 153 3.75 -3.67 20.99
C TRP A 153 2.45 -3.09 21.55
N GLU A 154 2.46 -1.80 21.88
CA GLU A 154 1.32 -1.03 22.38
C GLU A 154 0.23 -0.79 21.33
N ASP A 155 0.50 -0.98 20.03
CA ASP A 155 -0.46 -0.73 18.95
C ASP A 155 -1.47 -1.87 18.75
N TYR A 156 -1.40 -2.96 19.53
CA TYR A 156 -2.18 -4.19 19.33
C TYR A 156 -3.72 -4.03 19.27
N GLU A 157 -4.24 -2.91 19.78
CA GLU A 157 -5.66 -2.56 19.80
C GLU A 157 -6.03 -1.43 18.83
N SER A 158 -5.02 -0.83 18.18
CA SER A 158 -5.20 0.20 17.18
C SER A 158 -5.73 -0.42 15.88
N ALA A 159 -6.77 0.20 15.29
CA ALA A 159 -7.40 -0.30 14.06
C ALA A 159 -6.43 -0.48 12.87
N PHE A 160 -5.27 0.19 12.90
CA PHE A 160 -4.22 0.09 11.88
C PHE A 160 -3.21 -1.05 12.12
N SER A 161 -3.32 -1.80 13.22
CA SER A 161 -2.42 -2.91 13.57
C SER A 161 -3.15 -4.25 13.80
N PRO A 162 -4.05 -4.73 12.91
CA PRO A 162 -4.54 -6.09 13.03
C PRO A 162 -3.45 -7.16 12.89
N GLU A 163 -3.60 -8.26 13.63
CA GLU A 163 -2.69 -9.40 13.55
C GLU A 163 -2.76 -10.04 12.16
N ARG A 164 -1.62 -10.35 11.56
CA ARG A 164 -1.52 -11.08 10.29
C ARG A 164 -1.88 -12.55 10.48
N SER A 165 -2.53 -13.15 9.49
CA SER A 165 -2.90 -14.57 9.52
C SER A 165 -3.05 -15.13 8.10
N SER A 166 -2.89 -16.45 7.96
CA SER A 166 -3.02 -17.14 6.67
C SER A 166 -4.46 -17.22 6.14
N LEU A 167 -5.46 -17.22 7.03
CA LEU A 167 -6.87 -17.21 6.64
C LEU A 167 -7.58 -16.11 7.43
N PRO A 168 -7.42 -14.84 7.01
CA PRO A 168 -8.08 -13.75 7.69
C PRO A 168 -9.57 -13.73 7.36
N LEU A 169 -10.38 -13.47 8.37
CA LEU A 169 -11.82 -13.31 8.23
C LEU A 169 -12.22 -11.97 8.84
N TYR A 170 -13.12 -11.24 8.18
CA TYR A 170 -13.57 -9.92 8.63
C TYR A 170 -12.42 -8.90 8.79
N GLY A 171 -11.34 -9.04 8.02
CA GLY A 171 -10.16 -8.18 8.15
C GLY A 171 -9.39 -8.34 9.47
N ASN A 172 -9.64 -9.42 10.23
CA ASN A 172 -9.15 -9.61 11.60
C ASN A 172 -9.57 -8.50 12.59
N VAL A 173 -10.71 -7.86 12.31
CA VAL A 173 -11.23 -6.73 13.07
C VAL A 173 -12.65 -6.99 13.54
N LEU A 174 -12.90 -6.70 14.80
CA LEU A 174 -14.23 -6.49 15.35
C LEU A 174 -14.69 -5.08 14.98
N THR A 175 -15.81 -4.99 14.24
CA THR A 175 -16.48 -3.72 13.95
C THR A 175 -17.76 -3.61 14.76
N ILE A 176 -17.90 -2.51 15.49
CA ILE A 176 -19.08 -2.18 16.30
C ILE A 176 -19.72 -0.94 15.70
N TYR A 177 -20.96 -1.06 15.21
CA TYR A 177 -21.74 0.09 14.78
C TYR A 177 -22.71 0.50 15.89
N ARG A 178 -22.51 1.70 16.42
CA ARG A 178 -23.39 2.32 17.40
C ARG A 178 -24.50 3.07 16.68
N SER A 179 -25.59 2.37 16.41
CA SER A 179 -26.86 2.94 15.96
C SER A 179 -27.87 2.92 17.12
N LYS A 180 -29.20 3.02 16.85
CA LYS A 180 -30.22 2.77 17.88
C LYS A 180 -30.05 1.41 18.57
N ASN A 181 -29.50 0.42 17.85
CA ASN A 181 -29.09 -0.89 18.37
C ASN A 181 -27.61 -1.15 18.10
N LEU A 182 -26.93 -1.83 19.03
CA LEU A 182 -25.53 -2.24 18.87
C LEU A 182 -25.42 -3.38 17.86
N THR A 183 -24.80 -3.09 16.71
CA THR A 183 -24.47 -4.11 15.70
C THR A 183 -22.99 -4.47 15.83
N VAL A 184 -22.71 -5.77 15.93
CA VAL A 184 -21.38 -6.32 16.19
C VAL A 184 -21.01 -7.27 15.06
N ILE A 185 -19.89 -7.04 14.40
CA ILE A 185 -19.39 -7.86 13.28
C ILE A 185 -17.93 -8.25 13.55
N PRO A 186 -17.59 -9.55 13.63
CA PRO A 186 -18.49 -10.69 13.58
C PRO A 186 -19.34 -10.81 14.86
N GLU A 187 -20.57 -11.31 14.73
CA GLU A 187 -21.50 -11.49 15.85
C GLU A 187 -20.94 -12.44 16.94
N TYR A 188 -20.01 -13.31 16.55
CA TYR A 188 -19.28 -14.20 17.45
C TYR A 188 -18.73 -13.49 18.70
N PHE A 189 -18.33 -12.22 18.59
CA PHE A 189 -17.76 -11.46 19.71
C PHE A 189 -18.79 -10.71 20.56
N ARG A 190 -20.10 -10.83 20.30
CA ARG A 190 -21.13 -10.08 21.03
C ARG A 190 -21.01 -10.27 22.54
N ASP A 191 -20.81 -11.51 22.98
CA ASP A 191 -20.71 -11.84 24.41
C ASP A 191 -19.31 -11.59 25.00
N SER A 192 -18.36 -11.15 24.16
CA SER A 192 -17.00 -10.78 24.56
C SER A 192 -16.82 -9.27 24.77
N ILE A 193 -17.89 -8.49 24.62
CA ILE A 193 -17.88 -7.04 24.79
C ILE A 193 -18.36 -6.69 26.20
N SER A 194 -17.59 -5.86 26.89
CA SER A 194 -17.94 -5.30 28.20
C SER A 194 -18.05 -3.78 28.10
N GLU A 195 -19.12 -3.23 28.67
CA GLU A 195 -19.24 -1.79 28.90
C GLU A 195 -18.43 -1.44 30.16
N ALA A 196 -17.19 -1.01 29.97
CA ALA A 196 -16.31 -0.57 31.05
C ALA A 196 -15.47 0.62 30.59
N GLU A 197 -15.27 1.58 31.47
CA GLU A 197 -14.32 2.68 31.25
C GLU A 197 -12.91 2.19 31.62
N LEU A 198 -12.25 1.54 30.67
CA LEU A 198 -10.83 1.18 30.77
C LEU A 198 -10.01 2.01 29.78
N SER A 199 -8.71 2.15 30.06
CA SER A 199 -7.78 2.92 29.21
C SER A 199 -7.47 2.26 27.85
N GLY A 200 -8.02 1.08 27.56
CA GLY A 200 -7.82 0.33 26.33
C GLY A 200 -9.11 -0.32 25.82
N LYS A 201 -9.12 -0.70 24.55
CA LYS A 201 -10.24 -1.29 23.80
C LYS A 201 -10.23 -2.81 23.80
N ARG A 202 -9.09 -3.45 24.07
CA ARG A 202 -8.97 -4.92 24.17
C ARG A 202 -7.88 -5.31 25.16
N LEU A 203 -7.96 -6.50 25.75
CA LEU A 203 -6.79 -7.09 26.43
C LEU A 203 -5.79 -7.66 25.42
N GLU A 204 -4.50 -7.36 25.56
CA GLU A 204 -3.46 -7.75 24.58
C GLU A 204 -3.50 -9.22 24.13
N TYR A 205 -3.73 -10.15 25.05
CA TYR A 205 -3.70 -11.59 24.78
C TYR A 205 -5.08 -12.27 24.80
N LYS A 206 -6.16 -11.51 24.90
CA LYS A 206 -7.54 -12.05 24.94
C LYS A 206 -8.48 -11.23 24.06
N ASN A 207 -9.45 -11.91 23.46
CA ASN A 207 -10.55 -11.25 22.77
C ASN A 207 -11.64 -10.87 23.77
N ILE A 208 -11.28 -9.98 24.70
CA ILE A 208 -12.21 -9.31 25.62
C ILE A 208 -12.11 -7.84 25.27
N PHE A 209 -13.24 -7.26 24.85
CA PHE A 209 -13.31 -5.91 24.29
C PHE A 209 -14.01 -4.98 25.26
N TYR A 210 -13.51 -3.75 25.33
CA TYR A 210 -14.07 -2.71 26.17
C TYR A 210 -14.58 -1.59 25.29
N VAL A 211 -15.81 -1.17 25.56
CA VAL A 211 -16.48 -0.10 24.82
C VAL A 211 -17.02 0.89 25.82
N ALA A 212 -16.62 2.16 25.72
CA ALA A 212 -17.10 3.18 26.63
C ALA A 212 -18.55 3.52 26.31
N ALA A 213 -19.36 3.81 27.35
CA ALA A 213 -20.74 4.24 27.15
C ALA A 213 -20.82 5.53 26.30
N THR A 214 -19.79 6.37 26.39
CA THR A 214 -19.66 7.67 25.72
C THR A 214 -19.29 7.59 24.23
N ASP A 215 -18.81 6.44 23.74
CA ASP A 215 -18.43 6.28 22.33
C ASP A 215 -19.67 6.45 21.43
N ARG A 216 -19.62 7.39 20.46
CA ARG A 216 -20.72 7.64 19.53
C ARG A 216 -20.47 7.14 18.12
N ASP A 217 -19.21 6.89 17.79
CA ASP A 217 -18.78 6.46 16.45
C ASP A 217 -18.70 4.94 16.34
N SER A 218 -18.60 4.46 15.10
CA SER A 218 -18.27 3.05 14.86
C SER A 218 -16.84 2.76 15.33
N LEU A 219 -16.66 1.65 16.04
CA LEU A 219 -15.35 1.21 16.51
C LEU A 219 -14.84 0.05 15.67
N LYS A 220 -13.54 0.09 15.36
CA LYS A 220 -12.79 -1.00 14.75
C LYS A 220 -11.71 -1.40 15.74
N ILE A 221 -11.79 -2.63 16.25
CA ILE A 221 -10.86 -3.16 17.25
C ILE A 221 -10.29 -4.46 16.71
N PRO A 222 -8.98 -4.55 16.44
CA PRO A 222 -8.38 -5.80 16.03
C PRO A 222 -8.57 -6.88 17.08
N PHE A 223 -8.90 -8.09 16.64
CA PHE A 223 -8.94 -9.25 17.52
C PHE A 223 -7.63 -10.04 17.44
N LYS A 224 -7.28 -10.68 18.56
CA LYS A 224 -6.24 -11.70 18.57
C LYS A 224 -6.69 -12.88 17.70
N SER A 225 -5.92 -13.15 16.67
CA SER A 225 -6.13 -14.24 15.72
C SER A 225 -5.65 -15.59 16.28
N GLY A 226 -6.04 -16.67 15.59
CA GLY A 226 -5.55 -18.03 15.85
C GLY A 226 -6.44 -19.09 15.24
N ASP A 227 -5.87 -20.27 14.95
CA ASP A 227 -6.55 -21.35 14.20
C ASP A 227 -7.91 -21.72 14.78
N LYS A 228 -8.01 -21.85 16.11
CA LYS A 228 -9.27 -22.18 16.80
C LYS A 228 -10.35 -21.14 16.49
N LEU A 229 -10.01 -19.86 16.61
CA LEU A 229 -10.93 -18.76 16.31
C LEU A 229 -11.29 -18.72 14.82
N THR A 230 -10.31 -18.91 13.93
CA THR A 230 -10.56 -18.97 12.48
C THR A 230 -11.55 -20.08 12.15
N VAL A 231 -11.38 -21.27 12.72
CA VAL A 231 -12.33 -22.39 12.59
C VAL A 231 -13.71 -21.97 13.12
N ASP A 232 -13.80 -21.45 14.34
CA ASP A 232 -15.08 -21.06 14.96
C ASP A 232 -15.85 -20.01 14.13
N LEU A 233 -15.14 -19.00 13.61
CA LEU A 233 -15.72 -17.98 12.73
C LEU A 233 -16.18 -18.57 11.39
N LEU A 234 -15.39 -19.49 10.82
CA LEU A 234 -15.70 -20.12 9.55
C LEU A 234 -16.88 -21.09 9.68
N GLU A 235 -16.95 -21.89 10.74
CA GLU A 235 -18.10 -22.77 11.04
C GLU A 235 -19.39 -21.95 11.16
N ARG A 236 -19.34 -20.81 11.86
CA ARG A 236 -20.50 -19.91 12.00
C ARG A 236 -20.91 -19.28 10.67
N ALA A 237 -19.96 -18.95 9.79
CA ALA A 237 -20.25 -18.38 8.48
C ALA A 237 -20.80 -19.42 7.48
N ILE A 238 -20.30 -20.67 7.52
CA ILE A 238 -20.69 -21.74 6.61
C ILE A 238 -21.97 -22.46 7.08
N GLY A 239 -22.16 -22.58 8.40
CA GLY A 239 -23.19 -23.42 9.01
C GLY A 239 -22.84 -24.91 9.03
N LYS A 240 -21.55 -25.26 8.95
CA LYS A 240 -21.04 -26.65 8.96
C LYS A 240 -19.81 -26.77 9.84
N GLN A 241 -19.56 -27.98 10.33
CA GLN A 241 -18.35 -28.30 11.09
C GLN A 241 -17.11 -28.23 10.19
N VAL A 242 -16.03 -27.67 10.71
CA VAL A 242 -14.71 -27.61 10.08
C VAL A 242 -13.71 -28.32 10.97
N ILE A 243 -13.10 -29.37 10.43
CA ILE A 243 -12.17 -30.23 11.15
C ILE A 243 -10.75 -29.72 10.93
N LYS A 244 -10.05 -29.35 12.00
CA LYS A 244 -8.63 -29.00 11.94
C LYS A 244 -7.76 -30.26 11.78
N ARG A 245 -6.78 -30.20 10.87
CA ARG A 245 -5.67 -31.16 10.73
C ARG A 245 -4.36 -30.41 10.53
N GLU A 246 -3.24 -31.11 10.68
CA GLU A 246 -1.90 -30.52 10.65
C GLU A 246 -1.15 -30.79 9.34
N VAL A 247 -1.56 -31.82 8.58
CA VAL A 247 -0.86 -32.25 7.37
C VAL A 247 -1.73 -32.05 6.14
N PHE A 248 -1.23 -31.28 5.18
CA PHE A 248 -1.87 -31.15 3.87
C PHE A 248 -1.59 -32.38 3.01
N PRO A 249 -2.59 -32.94 2.28
CA PRO A 249 -2.36 -34.15 1.49
C PRO A 249 -1.33 -33.91 0.37
N GLU A 250 -0.46 -34.90 0.15
CA GLU A 250 0.57 -34.85 -0.91
C GLU A 250 -0.02 -34.74 -2.32
N GLY A 251 0.77 -34.22 -3.26
CA GLY A 251 0.43 -34.06 -4.67
C GLY A 251 -0.09 -32.67 -5.03
N GLU A 252 -0.52 -32.51 -6.29
CA GLU A 252 -0.97 -31.21 -6.79
C GLU A 252 -2.20 -30.67 -6.04
N SER A 253 -2.22 -29.35 -5.85
CA SER A 253 -3.28 -28.59 -5.21
C SER A 253 -3.80 -27.51 -6.17
N ASN A 254 -5.02 -27.04 -5.93
CA ASN A 254 -5.66 -25.99 -6.71
C ASN A 254 -5.74 -24.70 -5.90
N LEU A 255 -5.86 -23.57 -6.60
CA LEU A 255 -6.16 -22.27 -5.98
C LEU A 255 -7.62 -21.92 -6.21
N LEU A 256 -8.31 -21.54 -5.14
CA LEU A 256 -9.57 -20.82 -5.21
C LEU A 256 -9.23 -19.33 -5.27
N TYR A 257 -9.95 -18.56 -6.07
CA TYR A 257 -9.80 -17.11 -6.16
C TYR A 257 -11.00 -16.41 -5.52
N GLY A 258 -10.72 -15.30 -4.83
CA GLY A 258 -11.75 -14.42 -4.29
C GLY A 258 -12.59 -13.79 -5.40
N GLU A 259 -13.86 -13.49 -5.08
CA GLU A 259 -14.76 -12.81 -6.02
C GLU A 259 -14.51 -11.29 -6.10
N THR A 260 -13.84 -10.74 -5.08
CA THR A 260 -13.45 -9.33 -5.07
C THR A 260 -12.41 -9.06 -6.15
N HIS A 261 -12.74 -8.17 -7.08
CA HIS A 261 -11.76 -7.66 -8.05
C HIS A 261 -10.57 -7.03 -7.33
N SER A 262 -9.35 -7.34 -7.77
CA SER A 262 -8.12 -6.93 -7.09
C SER A 262 -7.97 -5.42 -6.95
N ASP A 263 -8.43 -4.62 -7.92
CA ASP A 263 -8.43 -3.15 -7.82
C ASP A 263 -9.24 -2.62 -6.62
N SER A 264 -10.28 -3.31 -6.14
CA SER A 264 -11.00 -2.92 -4.92
C SER A 264 -10.12 -3.05 -3.67
N LEU A 265 -9.24 -4.06 -3.66
CA LEU A 265 -8.24 -4.23 -2.61
C LEU A 265 -7.09 -3.22 -2.75
N TYR A 266 -6.68 -2.91 -3.98
CA TYR A 266 -5.66 -1.89 -4.23
C TYR A 266 -6.12 -0.48 -3.84
N LYS A 267 -7.41 -0.16 -4.04
CA LYS A 267 -8.01 1.07 -3.51
C LYS A 267 -8.04 1.08 -1.99
N LEU A 268 -8.46 0.00 -1.33
CA LEU A 268 -8.39 -0.10 0.13
C LEU A 268 -6.96 0.04 0.66
N LEU A 269 -5.98 -0.54 -0.03
CA LEU A 269 -4.55 -0.38 0.27
C LEU A 269 -4.11 1.09 0.19
N MET A 270 -4.52 1.80 -0.87
CA MET A 270 -3.94 3.09 -1.23
C MET A 270 -4.73 4.28 -0.67
N GLU A 271 -6.05 4.31 -0.85
CA GLU A 271 -6.99 5.37 -0.43
C GLU A 271 -7.15 5.40 1.10
N ASP A 272 -7.59 4.29 1.70
CA ASP A 272 -7.71 4.15 3.17
C ASP A 272 -6.36 3.97 3.87
N SER A 273 -5.29 3.74 3.10
CA SER A 273 -3.97 3.42 3.65
C SER A 273 -3.99 2.17 4.55
N ASP A 274 -4.79 1.15 4.21
CA ASP A 274 -5.01 -0.02 5.05
C ASP A 274 -3.73 -0.85 5.23
N ASN A 275 -3.21 -0.90 6.45
CA ASN A 275 -2.00 -1.63 6.80
C ASN A 275 -2.19 -3.14 6.69
N PHE A 276 -3.36 -3.63 7.08
CA PHE A 276 -3.62 -5.06 7.10
C PHE A 276 -3.68 -5.63 5.68
N VAL A 277 -4.38 -4.94 4.77
CA VAL A 277 -4.39 -5.29 3.35
C VAL A 277 -2.99 -5.27 2.76
N ALA A 278 -2.13 -4.32 3.17
CA ALA A 278 -0.76 -4.27 2.70
C ALA A 278 0.05 -5.51 3.09
N GLU A 279 -0.01 -5.93 4.35
CA GLU A 279 0.65 -7.14 4.80
C GLU A 279 0.09 -8.39 4.10
N GLN A 280 -1.23 -8.46 4.01
CA GLN A 280 -1.95 -9.62 3.46
C GLN A 280 -1.75 -9.78 1.95
N LEU A 281 -1.63 -8.69 1.19
CA LEU A 281 -1.30 -8.76 -0.23
C LEU A 281 0.10 -9.33 -0.49
N LEU A 282 1.07 -9.08 0.40
CA LEU A 282 2.38 -9.75 0.30
C LEU A 282 2.25 -11.25 0.58
N LEU A 283 1.48 -11.64 1.61
CA LEU A 283 1.24 -13.05 1.93
C LEU A 283 0.53 -13.77 0.77
N ALA A 284 -0.51 -13.17 0.20
CA ALA A 284 -1.22 -13.70 -0.97
C ALA A 284 -0.33 -13.78 -2.22
N SER A 285 0.55 -12.80 -2.43
CA SER A 285 1.55 -12.84 -3.52
C SER A 285 2.53 -13.99 -3.34
N SER A 286 2.95 -14.27 -2.11
CA SER A 286 3.81 -15.42 -1.78
C SER A 286 3.11 -16.74 -2.06
N ALA A 287 1.84 -16.86 -1.66
CA ALA A 287 1.01 -18.05 -1.89
C ALA A 287 0.70 -18.31 -3.38
N ALA A 288 0.72 -17.26 -4.21
CA ALA A 288 0.56 -17.38 -5.66
C ALA A 288 1.83 -17.94 -6.34
N LEU A 289 3.00 -17.77 -5.74
CA LEU A 289 4.29 -18.20 -6.30
C LEU A 289 4.81 -19.49 -5.69
N THR A 290 4.47 -19.77 -4.44
CA THR A 290 5.04 -20.88 -3.66
C THR A 290 3.98 -21.54 -2.78
N ASP A 291 4.33 -22.72 -2.24
CA ASP A 291 3.49 -23.42 -1.25
C ASP A 291 3.71 -22.91 0.20
N THR A 292 4.58 -21.91 0.39
CA THR A 292 4.85 -21.29 1.70
C THR A 292 4.34 -19.85 1.73
N ILE A 293 3.75 -19.43 2.85
CA ILE A 293 3.28 -18.05 3.00
C ILE A 293 4.33 -17.26 3.76
N SER A 294 5.10 -16.45 3.04
CA SER A 294 6.14 -15.59 3.61
C SER A 294 6.21 -14.26 2.88
N SER A 295 6.04 -13.17 3.63
CA SER A 295 6.18 -11.83 3.09
C SER A 295 7.65 -11.52 2.78
N SER A 296 8.63 -12.07 3.51
CA SER A 296 10.05 -11.85 3.19
C SER A 296 10.44 -12.47 1.86
N LEU A 297 10.02 -13.73 1.60
CA LEU A 297 10.34 -14.40 0.33
C LEU A 297 9.83 -13.63 -0.88
N VAL A 298 8.60 -13.09 -0.81
CA VAL A 298 8.07 -12.33 -1.95
C VAL A 298 8.74 -10.96 -2.11
N ARG A 299 9.10 -10.29 -1.01
CA ARG A 299 9.84 -9.02 -1.08
C ARG A 299 11.21 -9.22 -1.73
N GLU A 300 11.95 -10.25 -1.30
CA GLU A 300 13.24 -10.63 -1.87
C GLU A 300 13.08 -10.97 -3.36
N PHE A 301 12.12 -11.83 -3.70
CA PHE A 301 11.83 -12.20 -5.08
C PHE A 301 11.57 -10.98 -5.97
N VAL A 302 10.74 -10.01 -5.54
CA VAL A 302 10.43 -8.82 -6.34
C VAL A 302 11.65 -7.91 -6.49
N LEU A 303 12.45 -7.74 -5.43
CA LEU A 303 13.68 -6.94 -5.47
C LEU A 303 14.73 -7.57 -6.39
N ASP A 304 14.84 -8.90 -6.42
CA ASP A 304 15.84 -9.62 -7.22
C ASP A 304 15.40 -9.85 -8.68
N THR A 305 14.11 -9.68 -9.00
CA THR A 305 13.57 -9.92 -10.34
C THR A 305 13.01 -8.66 -10.99
N TYR A 306 11.84 -8.20 -10.58
CA TYR A 306 11.11 -7.12 -11.24
C TYR A 306 11.70 -5.73 -10.96
N LEU A 307 12.39 -5.58 -9.82
CA LEU A 307 13.05 -4.35 -9.38
C LEU A 307 14.58 -4.48 -9.30
N ALA A 308 15.17 -5.46 -10.00
CA ALA A 308 16.62 -5.71 -9.98
C ALA A 308 17.47 -4.53 -10.50
N ASP A 309 16.86 -3.63 -11.25
CA ASP A 309 17.46 -2.40 -11.80
C ASP A 309 17.35 -1.18 -10.87
N LEU A 310 16.81 -1.35 -9.65
CA LEU A 310 16.90 -0.34 -8.60
C LEU A 310 18.36 -0.06 -8.26
N LYS A 311 18.76 1.21 -8.32
CA LYS A 311 20.10 1.65 -7.88
C LYS A 311 20.21 1.74 -6.36
N ASP A 312 19.17 2.26 -5.73
CA ASP A 312 19.09 2.44 -4.29
C ASP A 312 18.19 1.33 -3.72
N HIS A 313 18.79 0.21 -3.31
CA HIS A 313 18.04 -0.91 -2.75
C HIS A 313 17.46 -0.55 -1.37
N PRO A 314 16.13 -0.68 -1.16
CA PRO A 314 15.55 -0.37 0.13
C PRO A 314 15.84 -1.44 1.18
N ARG A 315 15.84 -1.06 2.45
CA ARG A 315 15.57 -2.01 3.53
C ARG A 315 14.06 -2.12 3.64
N TRP A 316 13.48 -3.20 3.14
CA TRP A 316 12.03 -3.41 3.10
C TRP A 316 11.62 -4.61 3.98
N VAL A 317 10.95 -4.35 5.11
CA VAL A 317 10.69 -5.37 6.14
C VAL A 317 9.22 -5.68 6.38
N ASP A 318 8.30 -4.84 5.93
CA ASP A 318 6.85 -5.04 6.04
C ASP A 318 6.11 -4.42 4.83
N GLY A 319 4.85 -4.81 4.59
CA GLY A 319 4.10 -4.28 3.44
C GLY A 319 3.47 -2.90 3.70
N SER A 320 3.17 -2.62 4.96
CA SER A 320 2.39 -1.45 5.37
C SER A 320 3.20 -0.18 5.56
N GLY A 321 4.47 -0.28 5.91
CA GLY A 321 5.29 0.84 6.33
C GLY A 321 5.08 1.27 7.78
N LEU A 322 4.43 0.44 8.61
CA LEU A 322 4.31 0.69 10.04
C LEU A 322 5.65 0.47 10.77
N SER A 323 6.47 -0.44 10.24
CA SER A 323 7.82 -0.67 10.74
C SER A 323 8.74 0.54 10.58
N ARG A 324 9.39 0.91 11.68
CA ARG A 324 10.48 1.90 11.72
C ARG A 324 11.78 1.39 11.11
N TYR A 325 11.89 0.11 10.76
CA TYR A 325 13.09 -0.45 10.15
C TYR A 325 13.13 -0.28 8.63
N ASN A 326 12.01 0.13 8.01
CA ASN A 326 11.98 0.42 6.59
C ASN A 326 12.85 1.63 6.26
N LEU A 327 13.66 1.50 5.20
CA LEU A 327 14.50 2.59 4.68
C LEU A 327 14.41 2.63 3.16
N PHE A 328 13.96 3.76 2.63
CA PHE A 328 13.78 4.00 1.19
C PHE A 328 14.34 5.36 0.80
N THR A 329 14.71 5.53 -0.48
CA THR A 329 15.16 6.82 -1.01
C THR A 329 14.08 7.45 -1.90
N PRO A 330 14.02 8.79 -2.04
CA PRO A 330 13.14 9.43 -3.02
C PRO A 330 13.34 8.90 -4.45
N ALA A 331 14.59 8.57 -4.83
CA ALA A 331 14.89 7.97 -6.13
C ALA A 331 14.28 6.57 -6.28
N SER A 332 14.35 5.72 -5.26
CA SER A 332 13.72 4.39 -5.28
C SER A 332 12.18 4.47 -5.41
N MET A 333 11.56 5.47 -4.76
CA MET A 333 10.11 5.69 -4.86
C MET A 333 9.69 6.14 -6.26
N VAL A 334 10.37 7.15 -6.82
CA VAL A 334 10.10 7.64 -8.18
C VAL A 334 10.32 6.54 -9.22
N PHE A 335 11.34 5.70 -9.02
CA PHE A 335 11.60 4.56 -9.89
C PHE A 335 10.42 3.57 -9.93
N VAL A 336 9.88 3.18 -8.77
CA VAL A 336 8.72 2.27 -8.72
C VAL A 336 7.45 2.94 -9.24
N LEU A 337 7.26 4.23 -9.01
CA LEU A 337 6.16 5.01 -9.62
C LEU A 337 6.25 5.00 -11.15
N GLU A 338 7.46 5.13 -11.71
CA GLU A 338 7.68 5.05 -13.16
C GLU A 338 7.33 3.66 -13.71
N LYS A 339 7.76 2.60 -13.01
CA LYS A 339 7.40 1.21 -13.36
C LYS A 339 5.90 0.99 -13.32
N LEU A 340 5.22 1.42 -12.25
CA LEU A 340 3.76 1.33 -12.13
C LEU A 340 3.07 2.00 -13.33
N TYR A 341 3.45 3.25 -13.61
CA TYR A 341 2.90 4.05 -14.70
C TYR A 341 3.09 3.42 -16.08
N LYS A 342 4.30 2.89 -16.36
CA LYS A 342 4.64 2.31 -17.67
C LYS A 342 4.08 0.91 -17.88
N GLU A 343 4.04 0.08 -16.83
CA GLU A 343 3.67 -1.33 -16.96
C GLU A 343 2.16 -1.57 -16.87
N PHE A 344 1.43 -0.77 -16.07
CA PHE A 344 -0.01 -0.99 -15.83
C PHE A 344 -0.91 0.09 -16.44
N GLY A 345 -0.31 1.10 -17.06
CA GLY A 345 -1.02 2.18 -17.73
C GLY A 345 -1.50 3.27 -16.78
N LYS A 346 -1.44 4.51 -17.30
CA LYS A 346 -1.81 5.73 -16.58
C LYS A 346 -3.18 5.66 -15.93
N GLU A 347 -4.22 5.32 -16.69
CA GLU A 347 -5.62 5.41 -16.23
C GLU A 347 -5.87 4.50 -15.03
N ARG A 348 -5.43 3.24 -15.11
CA ARG A 348 -5.57 2.28 -14.02
C ARG A 348 -4.84 2.75 -12.78
N ILE A 349 -3.57 3.16 -12.91
CA ILE A 349 -2.76 3.57 -11.76
C ILE A 349 -3.29 4.84 -11.10
N LEU A 350 -3.68 5.86 -11.86
CA LEU A 350 -4.29 7.06 -11.29
C LEU A 350 -5.62 6.76 -10.61
N SER A 351 -6.39 5.78 -11.10
CA SER A 351 -7.65 5.36 -10.45
C SER A 351 -7.45 4.62 -9.12
N ILE A 352 -6.25 4.11 -8.84
CA ILE A 352 -5.90 3.40 -7.59
C ILE A 352 -5.28 4.35 -6.56
N PHE A 353 -4.56 5.38 -7.02
CA PHE A 353 -3.90 6.33 -6.11
C PHE A 353 -4.90 7.34 -5.52
N PRO A 354 -4.71 7.75 -4.25
CA PRO A 354 -5.56 8.76 -3.63
C PRO A 354 -5.49 10.10 -4.37
N GLU A 355 -6.66 10.67 -4.66
CA GLU A 355 -6.82 12.00 -5.25
C GLU A 355 -6.73 13.09 -4.17
N GLY A 356 -5.99 14.16 -4.45
CA GLY A 356 -5.98 15.34 -3.58
C GLY A 356 -7.35 16.01 -3.49
N GLY A 357 -7.80 16.35 -2.27
CA GLY A 357 -9.04 17.09 -2.01
C GLY A 357 -10.34 16.28 -2.08
N LYS A 358 -10.28 14.94 -2.02
CA LYS A 358 -11.46 14.08 -2.23
C LYS A 358 -11.80 13.19 -1.05
N GLU A 359 -11.11 12.06 -0.90
CA GLU A 359 -11.38 11.08 0.15
C GLU A 359 -10.08 10.52 0.73
N GLY A 360 -10.18 9.96 1.92
CA GLY A 360 -9.07 9.29 2.60
C GLY A 360 -8.02 10.29 3.09
N THR A 361 -6.75 9.89 3.03
CA THR A 361 -5.68 10.64 3.73
C THR A 361 -5.37 12.04 3.15
N LEU A 362 -5.92 12.37 1.98
CA LEU A 362 -5.75 13.64 1.28
C LEU A 362 -7.03 14.47 1.17
N GLU A 363 -8.11 14.11 1.88
CA GLU A 363 -9.42 14.78 1.79
C GLU A 363 -9.34 16.30 1.98
N ASP A 364 -8.61 16.76 3.00
CA ASP A 364 -8.46 18.20 3.30
C ASP A 364 -7.26 18.87 2.58
N TRP A 365 -6.56 18.18 1.68
CA TRP A 365 -5.24 18.62 1.18
C TRP A 365 -5.06 18.41 -0.32
N TYR A 366 -4.32 19.30 -0.96
CA TYR A 366 -3.94 19.18 -2.38
C TYR A 366 -5.14 19.18 -3.34
N GLY A 367 -6.25 19.81 -2.92
CA GLY A 367 -7.48 19.90 -3.69
C GLY A 367 -7.42 20.94 -4.79
N SER A 368 -8.29 20.80 -5.79
CA SER A 368 -8.53 21.84 -6.80
C SER A 368 -10.03 21.89 -7.11
N PRO A 369 -10.60 23.08 -7.37
CA PRO A 369 -12.03 23.21 -7.67
C PRO A 369 -12.49 22.45 -8.93
N ASP A 370 -11.61 22.29 -9.92
CA ASP A 370 -11.99 21.76 -11.23
C ASP A 370 -11.71 20.25 -11.36
N LYS A 371 -10.43 19.85 -11.23
CA LYS A 371 -9.98 18.47 -11.42
C LYS A 371 -8.80 18.16 -10.50
N PRO A 372 -8.67 16.91 -10.01
CA PRO A 372 -7.50 16.51 -9.24
C PRO A 372 -6.22 16.76 -10.03
N TYR A 373 -5.27 17.44 -9.40
CA TYR A 373 -3.92 17.64 -9.96
C TYR A 373 -2.89 16.75 -9.28
N LEU A 374 -3.25 16.08 -8.18
CA LEU A 374 -2.38 15.23 -7.39
C LEU A 374 -3.00 13.86 -7.19
N TYR A 375 -2.22 12.82 -7.49
CA TYR A 375 -2.55 11.41 -7.21
C TYR A 375 -1.39 10.82 -6.43
N ALA A 376 -1.49 10.73 -5.10
CA ALA A 376 -0.33 10.45 -4.27
C ALA A 376 -0.65 9.62 -3.04
N LYS A 377 0.30 8.77 -2.66
CA LYS A 377 0.27 8.11 -1.36
C LYS A 377 0.92 9.01 -0.33
N SER A 378 0.19 9.26 0.76
CA SER A 378 0.75 9.87 1.98
C SER A 378 1.22 8.80 2.97
N GLY A 379 2.14 9.17 3.85
CA GLY A 379 2.56 8.34 4.97
C GLY A 379 2.95 9.17 6.17
N THR A 380 2.36 8.86 7.32
CA THR A 380 2.64 9.55 8.59
C THR A 380 3.01 8.54 9.65
N LEU A 381 4.07 8.83 10.40
CA LEU A 381 4.39 8.22 11.69
C LEU A 381 4.83 9.36 12.64
N GLY A 382 5.09 9.06 13.92
CA GLY A 382 5.74 10.04 14.81
C GLY A 382 7.04 10.57 14.16
N ASN A 383 7.15 11.90 14.05
CA ASN A 383 8.30 12.61 13.45
C ASN A 383 8.55 12.28 11.96
N THR A 384 7.55 11.82 11.22
CA THR A 384 7.70 11.42 9.81
C THR A 384 6.46 11.78 9.00
N TYR A 385 6.68 12.40 7.84
CA TYR A 385 5.66 12.67 6.83
C TYR A 385 6.28 12.50 5.45
N CYS A 386 5.70 11.63 4.64
CA CYS A 386 6.10 11.39 3.26
C CYS A 386 4.89 11.52 2.34
N LEU A 387 5.14 11.94 1.10
CA LEU A 387 4.16 12.06 0.04
C LEU A 387 4.83 11.69 -1.28
N SER A 388 4.30 10.71 -2.01
CA SER A 388 4.89 10.29 -3.29
C SER A 388 3.81 9.88 -4.27
N GLY A 389 3.97 10.27 -5.54
CA GLY A 389 2.97 9.99 -6.56
C GLY A 389 3.14 10.80 -7.82
N TYR A 390 2.01 11.14 -8.43
CA TYR A 390 1.87 11.77 -9.73
C TYR A 390 1.32 13.19 -9.57
N LEU A 391 1.97 14.16 -10.20
CA LEU A 391 1.56 15.56 -10.26
C LEU A 391 1.22 15.93 -11.70
N MET A 392 -0.03 16.32 -11.92
CA MET A 392 -0.54 16.79 -13.21
C MET A 392 -0.32 18.30 -13.32
N THR A 393 0.48 18.74 -14.28
CA THR A 393 0.81 20.17 -14.43
C THR A 393 -0.21 20.89 -15.31
N LYS A 394 -0.24 22.23 -15.25
CA LYS A 394 -1.15 23.05 -16.08
C LYS A 394 -0.85 22.93 -17.58
N SER A 395 0.40 22.64 -17.97
CA SER A 395 0.75 22.37 -19.36
C SER A 395 0.29 20.99 -19.85
N GLY A 396 -0.26 20.15 -18.99
CA GLY A 396 -0.78 18.83 -19.31
C GLY A 396 0.23 17.69 -19.15
N LYS A 397 1.42 17.98 -18.62
CA LYS A 397 2.46 16.99 -18.33
C LYS A 397 2.20 16.25 -17.03
N ILE A 398 2.81 15.08 -16.89
CA ILE A 398 2.80 14.29 -15.65
C ILE A 398 4.21 14.30 -15.09
N LEU A 399 4.34 14.66 -13.83
CA LEU A 399 5.57 14.58 -13.07
C LEU A 399 5.45 13.47 -12.03
N LEU A 400 6.50 12.68 -11.88
CA LEU A 400 6.67 11.72 -10.79
C LEU A 400 7.43 12.43 -9.68
N PHE A 401 6.98 12.29 -8.45
CA PHE A 401 7.69 12.89 -7.33
C PHE A 401 7.70 12.02 -6.07
N SER A 402 8.72 12.25 -5.26
CA SER A 402 8.79 11.74 -3.90
C SER A 402 9.32 12.81 -2.96
N PHE A 403 8.48 13.24 -2.02
CA PHE A 403 8.82 14.07 -0.89
C PHE A 403 8.88 13.19 0.37
N MET A 404 10.00 13.24 1.09
CA MET A 404 10.21 12.49 2.32
C MET A 404 10.76 13.43 3.39
N ASN A 405 10.09 13.51 4.54
CA ASN A 405 10.52 14.36 5.64
C ASN A 405 10.53 13.58 6.96
N ASN A 406 11.68 13.56 7.63
CA ASN A 406 11.90 12.83 8.88
C ASN A 406 12.47 13.77 9.95
N HIS A 407 12.35 13.33 11.21
CA HIS A 407 12.95 13.94 12.41
C HIS A 407 12.42 15.33 12.78
N PHE A 408 11.28 15.75 12.25
CA PHE A 408 10.62 16.96 12.71
C PHE A 408 9.87 16.74 14.03
N MET A 409 9.72 17.80 14.82
CA MET A 409 8.99 17.76 16.10
C MET A 409 7.59 18.39 16.01
N GLU A 410 7.29 19.11 14.93
CA GLU A 410 5.99 19.75 14.70
C GLU A 410 4.90 18.76 14.27
N SER A 411 3.63 19.18 14.23
CA SER A 411 2.56 18.33 13.69
C SER A 411 2.68 18.18 12.18
N SER A 412 2.37 17.00 11.64
CA SER A 412 2.29 16.82 10.17
C SER A 412 1.30 17.79 9.49
N SER A 413 0.27 18.25 10.20
CA SER A 413 -0.66 19.27 9.68
C SER A 413 -0.02 20.63 9.42
N GLN A 414 1.12 20.94 10.05
CA GLN A 414 1.89 22.17 9.81
C GLN A 414 2.83 22.02 8.60
N ILE A 415 3.16 20.77 8.24
CA ILE A 415 4.02 20.42 7.11
C ILE A 415 3.25 20.35 5.79
N LYS A 416 2.03 19.76 5.81
CA LYS A 416 1.22 19.55 4.60
C LYS A 416 0.99 20.84 3.77
N PRO A 417 0.60 22.00 4.35
CA PRO A 417 0.40 23.23 3.57
C PRO A 417 1.67 23.73 2.88
N LYS A 418 2.85 23.53 3.50
CA LYS A 418 4.14 23.92 2.92
C LYS A 418 4.43 23.08 1.67
N ILE A 419 4.14 21.78 1.72
CA ILE A 419 4.29 20.85 0.59
C ILE A 419 3.27 21.15 -0.50
N GLU A 420 2.03 21.45 -0.13
CA GLU A 420 0.99 21.80 -1.08
C GLU A 420 1.41 23.02 -1.90
N LYS A 421 1.78 24.11 -1.24
CA LYS A 421 2.28 25.33 -1.92
C LYS A 421 3.46 25.04 -2.84
N LEU A 422 4.39 24.19 -2.39
CA LEU A 422 5.53 23.74 -3.19
C LEU A 422 5.07 23.06 -4.49
N LEU A 423 4.18 22.07 -4.38
CA LEU A 423 3.64 21.31 -5.52
C LEU A 423 2.79 22.18 -6.45
N GLU A 424 2.05 23.15 -5.92
CA GLU A 424 1.30 24.12 -6.72
C GLU A 424 2.19 25.03 -7.56
N VAL A 425 3.32 25.50 -6.99
CA VAL A 425 4.31 26.29 -7.75
C VAL A 425 4.86 25.47 -8.92
N ILE A 426 5.15 24.19 -8.70
CA ILE A 426 5.64 23.27 -9.74
C ILE A 426 4.55 23.03 -10.80
N ARG A 427 3.33 22.71 -10.37
CA ARG A 427 2.15 22.51 -11.23
C ARG A 427 1.92 23.70 -12.15
N ASP A 428 2.06 24.91 -11.63
CA ASP A 428 1.72 26.14 -12.32
C ASP A 428 2.85 26.66 -13.22
N SER A 429 4.09 26.30 -12.92
CA SER A 429 5.28 26.77 -13.64
C SER A 429 5.76 25.84 -14.75
N TYR A 430 5.33 24.57 -14.76
CA TYR A 430 5.76 23.53 -15.71
C TYR A 430 4.64 23.11 -16.66
#